data_AF-A0A974PJP7-F1
#
_entry.id   AF-A0A974PJP7-F1
#
_cell.length_a   1.000
_cell.length_b   1.000
_cell.length_c   1.000
_cell.angle_alpha   90.00
_cell.angle_beta   90.00
_cell.angle_gamma   90.00
#
_symmetry.space_group_name_H-M   'P 1'
#
loop_
_entity.id
_entity.type
_entity.pdbx_description
1 polymer ?
#
loop_
_entity_poly.entity_id
_entity_poly.type
_entity_poly.pdbx_seq_one_letter_code
_entity_poly.pdbx_strand_id
1 'polypeptide(L)'
;MTLTIRRFRLGRIVGTPGCLEAVDEREILLALRWHVAGNWGDISEEDKAANEEALKNGGRLLSAYRAHEGVRFWVITEADRSVTTLLLPEEY
;
A
#
# COMPACT_ATOMS: atom_id res chain seq x y z
N MET A 1 7.17 -20.56 5.94
CA MET A 1 7.41 -19.12 5.73
C MET A 1 7.91 -18.92 4.32
N THR A 2 7.08 -18.40 3.42
CA THR A 2 7.48 -18.09 2.04
C THR A 2 8.34 -16.82 2.03
N LEU A 3 9.48 -16.86 1.35
CA LEU A 3 10.31 -15.66 1.14
C LEU A 3 9.53 -14.68 0.27
N THR A 4 9.17 -13.53 0.82
CA THR A 4 8.54 -12.45 0.05
C THR A 4 9.62 -11.74 -0.76
N ILE A 5 9.59 -11.87 -2.10
CA ILE A 5 10.47 -11.09 -2.98
C ILE A 5 9.99 -9.64 -2.96
N ARG A 6 10.82 -8.72 -2.44
CA ARG A 6 10.54 -7.28 -2.45
C ARG A 6 10.79 -6.72 -3.85
N ARG A 7 9.79 -6.05 -4.44
CA ARG A 7 9.87 -5.43 -5.77
C ARG A 7 10.40 -3.99 -5.73
N PHE A 8 10.26 -3.31 -4.58
CA PHE A 8 10.75 -1.96 -4.35
C PHE A 8 11.06 -1.75 -2.86
N ARG A 9 11.56 -0.57 -2.49
CA ARG A 9 11.77 -0.18 -1.09
C ARG A 9 10.60 0.69 -0.62
N LEU A 10 10.12 0.43 0.59
CA LEU A 10 9.23 1.35 1.28
C LEU A 10 10.03 2.57 1.76
N GLY A 11 9.35 3.71 1.80
CA GLY A 11 9.90 4.94 2.36
C GLY A 11 9.69 5.03 3.87
N ARG A 12 9.71 6.26 4.40
CA ARG A 12 9.21 6.54 5.75
C ARG A 12 7.73 6.15 5.80
N ILE A 13 7.40 5.22 6.68
CA ILE A 13 6.02 4.77 6.86
C ILE A 13 5.30 5.76 7.77
N VAL A 14 4.16 6.26 7.31
CA VAL A 14 3.27 7.15 8.06
C VAL A 14 1.83 6.71 7.85
N GLY A 15 0.93 7.07 8.76
CA GLY A 15 -0.49 6.85 8.60
C GLY A 15 -1.28 8.07 9.05
N THR A 16 -2.44 8.29 8.43
CA THR A 16 -3.42 9.24 8.96
C THR A 16 -3.94 8.75 10.32
N PRO A 17 -4.36 9.66 11.22
CA PRO A 17 -4.92 9.26 12.50
C PRO A 17 -6.08 8.28 12.37
N GLY A 18 -7.03 8.53 11.45
CA GLY A 18 -8.20 7.66 11.27
C GLY A 18 -7.81 6.25 10.80
N CYS A 19 -6.86 6.12 9.88
CA CYS A 19 -6.37 4.81 9.46
C CYS A 19 -5.64 4.06 10.58
N LEU A 20 -4.82 4.76 11.39
CA LEU A 20 -4.08 4.14 12.50
C LEU A 20 -4.99 3.75 13.68
N GLU A 21 -6.13 4.42 13.84
CA GLU A 21 -7.15 4.06 14.82
C GLU A 21 -8.03 2.90 14.33
N ALA A 22 -8.34 2.85 13.03
CA ALA A 22 -9.29 1.89 12.46
C ALA A 22 -8.68 0.54 12.06
N VAL A 23 -7.36 0.44 11.87
CA VAL A 23 -6.69 -0.77 11.34
C VAL A 23 -5.69 -1.34 12.34
N ASP A 24 -5.81 -2.64 12.64
CA ASP A 24 -4.87 -3.34 13.53
C ASP A 24 -3.44 -3.33 12.94
N GLU A 25 -2.45 -3.14 13.80
CA GLU A 25 -1.03 -3.07 13.41
C GLU A 25 -0.59 -4.31 12.60
N ARG A 26 -1.11 -5.51 12.92
CA ARG A 26 -0.77 -6.74 12.18
C ARG A 26 -1.31 -6.72 10.76
N GLU A 27 -2.48 -6.11 10.54
CA GLU A 27 -3.08 -5.94 9.22
C GLU A 27 -2.33 -4.88 8.42
N ILE A 28 -1.89 -3.80 9.06
CA ILE A 28 -0.98 -2.81 8.47
C ILE A 28 0.33 -3.48 8.01
N LEU A 29 0.96 -4.28 8.89
CA LEU A 29 2.19 -4.98 8.56
C LEU A 29 2.00 -5.98 7.41
N LEU A 30 0.87 -6.67 7.35
CA LEU A 30 0.54 -7.58 6.27
C LEU A 30 0.32 -6.83 4.95
N ALA A 31 -0.42 -5.73 4.97
CA ALA A 31 -0.62 -4.85 3.82
C ALA A 31 0.69 -4.30 3.27
N LEU A 32 1.60 -3.84 4.13
CA LEU A 32 2.93 -3.38 3.72
C LEU A 32 3.75 -4.50 3.06
N ARG A 33 3.64 -5.74 3.57
CA ARG A 33 4.29 -6.93 2.97
C ARG A 33 3.71 -7.28 1.60
N TRP A 34 2.40 -7.15 1.42
CA TRP A 34 1.76 -7.34 0.13
C TRP A 34 2.11 -6.23 -0.85
N HIS A 35 2.07 -4.98 -0.40
CA HIS A 35 2.40 -3.81 -1.21
C HIS A 35 3.81 -3.93 -1.77
N VAL A 36 4.81 -4.20 -0.91
CA VAL A 36 6.21 -4.35 -1.34
C VAL A 36 6.45 -5.57 -2.23
N ALA A 37 5.58 -6.57 -2.17
CA ALA A 37 5.62 -7.76 -3.04
C ALA A 37 4.94 -7.52 -4.41
N GLY A 38 4.29 -6.37 -4.60
CA GLY A 38 3.47 -6.11 -5.77
C GLY A 38 2.12 -6.81 -5.77
N ASN A 39 1.63 -7.25 -4.60
CA ASN A 39 0.24 -7.63 -4.47
C ASN A 39 -0.58 -6.37 -4.20
N TRP A 40 -1.18 -5.84 -5.26
CA TRP A 40 -1.82 -4.51 -5.25
C TRP A 40 -3.21 -4.47 -4.59
N GLY A 41 -3.78 -5.63 -4.28
CA GLY A 41 -5.07 -5.74 -3.58
C GLY A 41 -6.27 -5.28 -4.42
N ASP A 42 -7.23 -4.62 -3.75
CA ASP A 42 -8.57 -4.24 -4.23
C ASP A 42 -8.56 -2.88 -4.97
N ILE A 43 -7.84 -2.83 -6.09
CA ILE A 43 -7.80 -1.72 -7.06
C ILE A 43 -8.11 -2.24 -8.47
N SER A 44 -8.41 -1.33 -9.40
CA SER A 44 -8.75 -1.71 -10.78
C SER A 44 -7.56 -2.33 -11.52
N GLU A 45 -7.82 -3.05 -12.62
CA GLU A 45 -6.74 -3.61 -13.44
C GLU A 45 -5.91 -2.50 -14.10
N GLU A 46 -6.51 -1.35 -14.41
CA GLU A 46 -5.81 -0.17 -14.90
C GLU A 46 -4.83 0.38 -13.86
N ASP A 47 -5.22 0.46 -12.59
CA ASP A 47 -4.33 0.92 -11.52
C ASP A 47 -3.21 -0.09 -11.24
N LYS A 48 -3.50 -1.40 -11.35
CA LYS A 48 -2.47 -2.45 -11.28
C LYS A 48 -1.46 -2.28 -12.41
N ALA A 49 -1.92 -2.06 -13.63
CA ALA A 49 -1.05 -1.81 -14.78
C ALA A 49 -0.22 -0.53 -14.60
N ALA A 50 -0.81 0.53 -14.05
CA ALA A 50 -0.10 1.76 -13.72
C ALA A 50 1.00 1.52 -12.68
N ASN A 51 0.78 0.69 -11.66
CA ASN A 51 1.83 0.29 -10.72
C ASN A 51 2.98 -0.48 -11.41
N GLU A 52 2.65 -1.43 -12.28
CA GLU A 52 3.66 -2.20 -13.02
C GLU A 52 4.55 -1.31 -13.90
N GLU A 53 3.95 -0.29 -14.49
CA GLU A 53 4.67 0.72 -15.26
C GLU A 53 5.52 1.63 -14.37
N ALA A 54 4.94 2.08 -13.24
CA ALA A 54 5.63 2.94 -12.28
C ALA A 54 6.80 2.25 -11.57
N LEU A 55 6.82 0.92 -11.51
CA LEU A 55 7.97 0.16 -11.05
C LEU A 55 9.16 0.23 -12.01
N LYS A 56 8.92 0.41 -13.30
CA LYS A 56 9.97 0.49 -14.34
C LYS A 56 10.42 1.92 -14.58
N ASN A 57 9.44 2.83 -14.66
CA ASN A 57 9.65 4.19 -15.14
C ASN A 57 9.54 5.26 -14.05
N GLY A 58 9.35 4.84 -12.80
CA GLY A 58 9.07 5.74 -11.69
C GLY A 58 7.60 6.20 -11.67
N GLY A 59 7.19 6.85 -10.59
CA GLY A 59 5.79 7.22 -10.36
C GLY A 59 5.25 6.58 -9.09
N ARG A 60 4.17 7.14 -8.53
CA ARG A 60 3.58 6.64 -7.28
C ARG A 60 3.06 5.22 -7.45
N LEU A 61 3.04 4.47 -6.36
CA LEU A 61 2.42 3.16 -6.28
C LEU A 61 1.21 3.23 -5.36
N LEU A 62 0.12 2.57 -5.74
CA LEU A 62 -1.13 2.52 -4.98
C LEU A 62 -1.49 1.06 -4.71
N SER A 63 -1.93 0.77 -3.49
CA SER A 63 -2.63 -0.48 -3.18
C SER A 63 -3.79 -0.20 -2.27
N ALA A 64 -4.79 -1.09 -2.29
CA ALA A 64 -5.91 -1.02 -1.39
C ALA A 64 -6.16 -2.39 -0.77
N TYR A 65 -6.42 -2.41 0.53
CA TYR A 65 -6.73 -3.63 1.27
C TYR A 65 -7.96 -3.41 2.14
N ARG A 66 -8.48 -4.52 2.68
CA ARG A 66 -9.56 -4.52 3.64
C ARG A 66 -9.04 -5.14 4.93
N ALA A 67 -9.15 -4.38 6.01
CA ALA A 67 -8.92 -4.84 7.36
C ALA A 67 -10.13 -5.63 7.87
N HIS A 68 -10.09 -6.04 9.14
CA HIS A 68 -11.23 -6.63 9.82
C HIS A 68 -12.46 -5.71 9.74
N GLU A 69 -13.66 -6.30 9.80
CA GLU A 69 -14.95 -5.60 9.61
C GLU A 69 -15.14 -4.91 8.25
N GLY A 70 -14.23 -5.11 7.30
CA GLY A 70 -14.35 -4.63 5.93
C GLY A 70 -13.86 -3.20 5.71
N VAL A 71 -13.19 -2.60 6.70
CA VAL A 71 -12.58 -1.27 6.61
C VAL A 71 -11.57 -1.26 5.48
N ARG A 72 -11.85 -0.48 4.43
CA ARG A 72 -10.95 -0.31 3.29
C ARG A 72 -9.93 0.77 3.63
N PHE A 73 -8.66 0.52 3.33
CA PHE A 73 -7.59 1.50 3.45
C PHE A 73 -6.62 1.38 2.28
N TRP A 74 -5.89 2.46 2.01
CA TRP A 74 -4.90 2.55 0.96
C TRP A 74 -3.49 2.53 1.52
N VAL A 75 -2.57 1.99 0.73
CA VAL A 75 -1.13 2.09 0.95
C VAL A 75 -0.54 2.75 -0.30
N ILE A 76 0.00 3.96 -0.14
CA ILE A 76 0.56 4.75 -1.23
C ILE A 76 2.06 4.91 -0.99
N THR A 77 2.90 4.56 -1.96
CA THR A 77 4.33 4.90 -1.93
C THR A 77 4.62 5.96 -2.98
N GLU A 78 5.23 7.07 -2.57
CA GLU A 78 5.56 8.19 -3.44
C GLU A 78 6.52 7.81 -4.57
N ALA A 79 6.54 8.61 -5.64
CA ALA A 79 7.31 8.33 -6.86
C ALA A 79 8.81 8.14 -6.61
N ASP A 80 9.38 8.91 -5.67
CA ASP A 80 10.77 8.84 -5.24
C ASP A 80 11.01 7.78 -4.14
N ARG A 81 9.96 7.06 -3.74
CA ARG A 81 9.94 6.06 -2.67
C ARG A 81 10.35 6.63 -1.30
N SER A 82 10.23 7.94 -1.09
CA SER A 82 10.64 8.61 0.16
C SER A 82 9.65 8.36 1.30
N VAL A 83 8.36 8.21 0.99
CA VAL A 83 7.27 8.05 1.97
C VAL A 83 6.32 6.94 1.50
N THR A 84 5.85 6.15 2.46
CA THR A 84 4.74 5.22 2.30
C THR A 84 3.63 5.61 3.28
N THR A 85 2.49 6.04 2.77
CA THR A 85 1.34 6.53 3.56
C THR A 85 0.24 5.48 3.61
N LEU A 86 -0.28 5.22 4.81
CA LEU A 86 -1.52 4.51 5.03
C LEU A 86 -2.65 5.49 5.32
N LEU A 87 -3.81 5.31 4.68
CA LEU A 87 -4.94 6.23 4.84
C LEU A 87 -6.27 5.56 4.48
N LEU A 88 -7.37 6.05 5.06
CA LEU A 88 -8.71 5.69 4.61
C LEU A 88 -9.04 6.42 3.29
N PRO A 89 -9.89 5.86 2.40
CA PRO A 89 -10.28 6.51 1.15
C PRO A 89 -10.87 7.92 1.33
N GLU A 90 -11.60 8.14 2.42
CA GLU A 90 -12.21 9.41 2.80
C GLU A 90 -11.22 10.46 3.34
N GLU A 91 -9.98 10.08 3.62
CA GLU A 91 -8.91 10.98 4.08
C GLU A 91 -7.96 11.41 2.95
N TYR A 92 -8.25 11.01 1.71
CA TYR A 92 -7.51 11.37 0.50
C TYR A 92 -8.17 12.52 -0.26
#